data_AF-A0A315E4B0-F1
#
_entry.id   AF-A0A315E4B0-F1
#
_cell.length_a   1.000
_cell.length_b   1.000
_cell.length_c   1.000
_cell.angle_alpha   90.00
_cell.angle_beta   90.00
_cell.angle_gamma   90.00
#
_symmetry.space_group_name_H-M   'P 1'
#
loop_
_entity.id
_entity.type
_entity.pdbx_description
1 polymer ?
#
loop_
_entity_poly.entity_id
_entity_poly.type
_entity_poly.pdbx_seq_one_letter_code
_entity_poly.pdbx_strand_id
1 'polypeptide(L)'
;MTRIAKRIDDLHYQNFHVPVLQHQERVLREMGCNQQYQVGHVHADADYVDAQERYTYTTPTWPLRAELTAQQVQQLQAINSAVRAALQHRTITLSQLRRALTPQQLQEFAASLADVHEPSEIMYGGGMPEPLRDYNAALRAADFAWSRFEAQPTTPRHNALSVKKAGASMEDRAISLYEHAIERLADIFTSAQRGDYGAGMYGELQTWMDRTVEFDSLMPNAVDTNPYAMPRVRGSKSRYAQDSGLPKLSKRIKREYCALISLLVAGCELAFVLPVQKPQAMTHQEQQQQRDKLRMLLRKLK
;
A
#
# COMPACT_ATOMS: atom_id res chain seq x y z
N MET A 1 -0.09 -25.52 -2.50
CA MET A 1 -0.45 -24.16 -2.95
C MET A 1 -0.60 -23.18 -1.79
N THR A 2 -1.22 -23.56 -0.67
CA THR A 2 -1.46 -22.69 0.51
C THR A 2 -0.25 -21.91 1.02
N ARG A 3 0.94 -22.52 1.13
CA ARG A 3 2.17 -21.83 1.58
C ARG A 3 2.70 -20.78 0.59
N ILE A 4 2.50 -21.00 -0.70
CA ILE A 4 2.97 -20.09 -1.75
C ILE A 4 2.01 -18.90 -1.86
N ALA A 5 0.70 -19.16 -1.86
CA ALA A 5 -0.32 -18.12 -1.80
C ALA A 5 -0.09 -17.21 -0.59
N LYS A 6 0.06 -17.80 0.60
CA LYS A 6 0.41 -17.04 1.82
C LYS A 6 1.67 -16.19 1.66
N ARG A 7 2.74 -16.71 1.02
CA ARG A 7 3.97 -15.93 0.82
C ARG A 7 3.76 -14.75 -0.13
N ILE A 8 2.93 -14.92 -1.16
CA ILE A 8 2.54 -13.84 -2.06
C ILE A 8 1.77 -12.78 -1.28
N ASP A 9 0.79 -13.20 -0.47
CA ASP A 9 -0.01 -12.31 0.38
C ASP A 9 0.87 -11.56 1.38
N ASP A 10 1.81 -12.25 2.03
CA ASP A 10 2.77 -11.64 2.96
C ASP A 10 3.64 -10.58 2.25
N LEU A 11 4.12 -10.87 1.03
CA LEU A 11 4.91 -9.93 0.23
C LEU A 11 4.06 -8.73 -0.23
N HIS A 12 2.80 -8.98 -0.57
CA HIS A 12 1.83 -7.96 -0.96
C HIS A 12 1.49 -7.03 0.20
N TYR A 13 1.15 -7.61 1.36
CA TYR A 13 0.97 -6.87 2.59
C TYR A 13 2.20 -6.02 2.85
N GLN A 14 3.39 -6.63 2.92
CA GLN A 14 4.68 -5.99 3.18
C GLN A 14 5.12 -4.93 2.16
N ASN A 15 4.41 -4.74 1.05
CA ASN A 15 4.84 -3.80 0.02
C ASN A 15 3.80 -2.72 -0.29
N PHE A 16 2.52 -3.09 -0.31
CA PHE A 16 1.48 -2.24 -0.88
C PHE A 16 0.44 -1.78 0.13
N HIS A 17 0.50 -2.26 1.38
CA HIS A 17 -0.47 -1.96 2.42
C HIS A 17 -1.92 -1.99 1.90
N VAL A 18 -2.46 -3.19 1.82
CA VAL A 18 -3.89 -3.37 1.54
C VAL A 18 -4.58 -3.44 2.91
N PRO A 19 -5.30 -2.41 3.38
CA PRO A 19 -6.13 -2.45 4.60
C PRO A 19 -7.38 -3.35 4.45
N VAL A 20 -7.33 -4.25 3.46
CA VAL A 20 -8.27 -5.31 3.19
C VAL A 20 -7.41 -6.45 2.67
N LEU A 21 -6.59 -7.05 3.53
CA LEU A 21 -6.00 -8.32 3.17
C LEU A 21 -7.15 -9.28 2.91
N GLN A 22 -7.28 -9.69 1.65
CA GLN A 22 -8.17 -10.75 1.20
C GLN A 22 -7.99 -12.05 1.99
N HIS A 23 -7.01 -12.19 2.89
CA HIS A 23 -6.93 -13.27 3.86
C HIS A 23 -6.40 -12.76 5.22
N GLN A 24 -7.23 -12.90 6.28
CA GLN A 24 -6.84 -12.98 7.71
C GLN A 24 -6.51 -11.68 8.45
N GLU A 25 -7.48 -10.78 8.60
CA GLU A 25 -7.49 -9.84 9.75
C GLU A 25 -8.32 -10.41 10.91
N ARG A 26 -7.91 -10.10 12.14
CA ARG A 26 -8.70 -10.40 13.34
C ARG A 26 -9.71 -9.27 13.54
N VAL A 27 -11.00 -9.58 13.53
CA VAL A 27 -12.11 -8.66 13.85
C VAL A 27 -12.48 -8.76 15.31
N LEU A 28 -13.09 -7.72 15.86
CA LEU A 28 -13.67 -7.78 17.20
C LEU A 28 -14.73 -8.89 17.25
N ARG A 29 -14.69 -9.72 18.30
CA ARG A 29 -15.68 -10.78 18.52
C ARG A 29 -17.08 -10.18 18.59
N GLU A 30 -18.01 -10.68 17.78
CA GLU A 30 -19.43 -10.34 17.93
C GLU A 30 -19.92 -10.83 19.29
N MET A 31 -20.32 -9.88 20.14
CA MET A 31 -20.93 -10.16 21.44
C MET A 31 -22.41 -10.51 21.21
N GLY A 32 -22.91 -11.55 21.89
CA GLY A 32 -24.32 -11.93 21.79
C GLY A 32 -25.25 -10.79 22.22
N CYS A 33 -26.50 -10.82 21.78
CA CYS A 33 -27.50 -9.74 21.95
C CYS A 33 -27.75 -9.23 23.40
N ASN A 34 -27.20 -9.88 24.42
CA ASN A 34 -27.26 -9.46 25.83
C ASN A 34 -25.90 -9.01 26.41
N GLN A 35 -24.86 -8.85 25.58
CA GLN A 35 -23.51 -8.48 26.00
C GLN A 35 -23.04 -7.27 25.17
N GLN A 36 -22.65 -6.19 25.82
CA GLN A 36 -22.09 -5.00 25.17
C GLN A 36 -20.82 -4.57 25.91
N TYR A 37 -19.83 -4.08 25.15
CA TYR A 37 -18.64 -3.47 25.72
C TYR A 37 -19.02 -2.16 26.41
N GLN A 38 -18.45 -1.91 27.60
CA GLN A 38 -18.67 -0.65 28.31
C GLN A 38 -18.02 0.52 27.54
N VAL A 39 -18.66 1.69 27.58
CA VAL A 39 -18.16 2.90 26.93
C VAL A 39 -16.79 3.26 27.53
N GLY A 40 -15.75 3.32 26.68
CA GLY A 40 -14.37 3.60 27.08
C GLY A 40 -13.47 2.37 27.28
N HIS A 41 -13.95 1.17 26.94
CA HIS A 41 -13.13 -0.04 26.98
C HIS A 41 -12.01 -0.03 25.92
N VAL A 42 -10.77 -0.24 26.34
CA VAL A 42 -9.60 -0.39 25.46
C VAL A 42 -9.47 -1.87 25.10
N HIS A 43 -9.63 -2.19 23.82
CA HIS A 43 -9.57 -3.57 23.34
C HIS A 43 -8.17 -4.17 23.49
N ALA A 44 -8.11 -5.37 24.05
CA ALA A 44 -6.90 -6.18 24.17
C ALA A 44 -6.89 -7.32 23.13
N ASP A 45 -5.75 -7.97 22.93
CA ASP A 45 -5.58 -9.06 21.94
C ASP A 45 -6.57 -10.24 22.08
N ALA A 46 -7.21 -10.38 23.23
CA ALA A 46 -8.24 -11.39 23.52
C ALA A 46 -9.63 -11.05 22.96
N ASP A 47 -9.89 -9.76 22.64
CA ASP A 47 -11.17 -9.26 22.13
C ASP A 47 -11.33 -9.47 20.62
N TYR A 48 -10.27 -9.90 19.95
CA TYR A 48 -10.23 -10.14 18.52
C TYR A 48 -10.35 -11.64 18.19
N VAL A 49 -11.26 -11.97 17.27
CA VAL A 49 -11.40 -13.29 16.62
C VAL A 49 -11.01 -13.16 15.14
N ASP A 50 -10.58 -14.25 14.52
CA ASP A 50 -10.29 -14.21 13.09
C ASP A 50 -11.57 -13.88 12.31
N ALA A 51 -11.51 -12.91 11.40
CA ALA A 51 -12.61 -12.63 10.48
C ALA A 51 -12.81 -13.84 9.58
N GLN A 52 -14.04 -14.36 9.53
CA GLN A 52 -14.51 -15.50 8.70
C GLN A 52 -13.96 -15.48 7.26
N GLU A 53 -13.92 -16.51 6.43
CA GLU A 53 -14.27 -17.94 6.41
C GLU A 53 -13.17 -18.57 5.54
N ARG A 54 -12.90 -19.89 5.64
CA ARG A 54 -11.86 -20.53 4.82
C ARG A 54 -12.18 -20.39 3.33
N TYR A 55 -11.43 -19.59 2.60
CA TYR A 55 -11.52 -19.54 1.14
C TYR A 55 -11.27 -20.93 0.55
N THR A 56 -12.32 -21.54 0.03
CA THR A 56 -12.20 -22.67 -0.88
C THR A 56 -11.82 -22.10 -2.24
N TYR A 57 -10.53 -22.13 -2.57
CA TYR A 57 -10.12 -21.91 -3.95
C TYR A 57 -10.77 -22.99 -4.80
N THR A 58 -11.66 -22.61 -5.72
CA THR A 58 -12.06 -23.49 -6.83
C THR A 58 -10.80 -23.79 -7.60
N THR A 59 -10.22 -24.95 -7.34
CA THR A 59 -8.99 -25.40 -8.00
C THR A 59 -9.38 -25.68 -9.44
N PRO A 60 -8.90 -24.89 -10.42
CA PRO A 60 -9.21 -25.19 -11.80
C PRO A 60 -8.57 -26.54 -12.13
N THR A 61 -9.38 -27.49 -12.57
CA THR A 61 -8.93 -28.83 -12.98
C THR A 61 -8.35 -28.76 -14.38
N TRP A 62 -7.19 -28.11 -14.50
CA TRP A 62 -6.41 -28.16 -15.73
C TRP A 62 -5.70 -29.51 -15.83
N PRO A 63 -5.80 -30.21 -16.97
CA PRO A 63 -5.08 -31.45 -17.15
C PRO A 63 -3.58 -31.17 -17.23
N LEU A 64 -2.78 -32.05 -16.63
CA LEU A 64 -1.33 -32.03 -16.75
C LEU A 64 -0.93 -32.35 -18.20
N ARG A 65 0.16 -31.75 -18.65
CA ARG A 65 0.76 -32.14 -19.94
C ARG A 65 1.29 -33.57 -19.83
N ALA A 66 0.96 -34.40 -20.81
CA ALA A 66 1.35 -35.81 -20.84
C ALA A 66 2.86 -35.99 -21.06
N GLU A 67 3.49 -35.10 -21.83
CA GLU A 67 4.90 -35.16 -22.18
C GLU A 67 5.56 -33.79 -22.04
N LEU A 68 6.78 -33.80 -21.51
CA LEU A 68 7.65 -32.64 -21.40
C LEU A 68 8.98 -32.96 -22.08
N THR A 69 9.52 -32.01 -22.83
CA THR A 69 10.86 -32.16 -23.41
C THR A 69 11.93 -32.10 -22.32
N ALA A 70 13.13 -32.64 -22.58
CA ALA A 70 14.24 -32.57 -21.64
C ALA A 70 14.57 -31.12 -21.20
N GLN A 71 14.42 -30.15 -22.11
CA GLN A 71 14.58 -28.73 -21.81
C GLN A 71 13.48 -28.21 -20.88
N GLN A 72 12.22 -28.57 -21.11
CA GLN A 72 11.11 -28.18 -20.24
C GLN A 72 11.22 -28.79 -18.84
N VAL A 73 11.72 -30.03 -18.74
CA VAL A 73 12.01 -30.67 -17.44
C VAL A 73 13.09 -29.91 -16.68
N GLN A 74 14.19 -29.54 -17.34
CA GLN A 74 15.25 -28.72 -16.72
C GLN A 74 14.73 -27.34 -16.29
N GLN A 75 13.88 -26.72 -17.10
CA GLN A 75 13.25 -25.45 -16.76
C GLN A 75 12.33 -25.58 -15.54
N LEU A 76 11.48 -26.60 -15.49
CA LEU A 76 10.59 -26.86 -14.36
C LEU A 76 11.37 -27.15 -13.05
N GLN A 77 12.50 -27.84 -13.14
CA GLN A 77 13.42 -28.03 -12.01
C GLN A 77 14.02 -26.71 -11.52
N ALA A 78 14.41 -25.82 -12.45
CA ALA A 78 14.91 -24.50 -12.10
C ALA A 78 13.82 -23.64 -11.42
N ILE A 79 12.59 -23.65 -11.95
CA ILE A 79 11.44 -22.96 -11.34
C ILE A 79 11.17 -23.48 -9.93
N ASN A 80 11.07 -24.79 -9.76
CA ASN A 80 10.82 -25.41 -8.45
C ASN A 80 11.91 -25.07 -7.42
N SER A 81 13.18 -25.03 -7.83
CA SER A 81 14.26 -24.66 -6.91
C SER A 81 14.20 -23.17 -6.51
N ALA A 82 13.88 -22.27 -7.44
CA ALA A 82 13.70 -20.85 -7.16
C ALA A 82 12.49 -20.58 -6.23
N VAL A 83 11.35 -21.24 -6.47
CA VAL A 83 10.15 -21.13 -5.61
C VAL A 83 10.44 -21.66 -4.21
N ARG A 84 11.13 -22.80 -4.07
CA ARG A 84 11.53 -23.32 -2.76
C ARG A 84 12.45 -22.37 -2.00
N ALA A 85 13.38 -21.72 -2.69
CA ALA A 85 14.25 -20.71 -2.08
C ALA A 85 13.43 -19.51 -1.58
N ALA A 86 12.47 -19.03 -2.38
CA ALA A 86 11.58 -17.93 -2.00
C ALA A 86 10.70 -18.25 -0.78
N LEU A 87 10.21 -19.49 -0.69
CA LEU A 87 9.47 -20.00 0.47
C LEU A 87 10.32 -20.08 1.75
N GLN A 88 11.64 -20.17 1.62
CA GLN A 88 12.60 -20.11 2.72
C GLN A 88 13.07 -18.67 3.01
N HIS A 89 12.33 -17.66 2.54
CA HIS A 89 12.66 -16.24 2.66
C HIS A 89 14.01 -15.83 2.03
N ARG A 90 14.51 -16.61 1.05
CA ARG A 90 15.70 -16.24 0.29
C ARG A 90 15.29 -15.37 -0.91
N THR A 91 16.04 -14.30 -1.16
CA THR A 91 15.81 -13.43 -2.32
C THR A 91 16.11 -14.19 -3.61
N ILE A 92 15.18 -14.13 -4.56
CA ILE A 92 15.35 -14.70 -5.90
C ILE A 92 16.32 -13.82 -6.70
N THR A 93 17.43 -14.38 -7.17
CA THR A 93 18.42 -13.63 -7.94
C THR A 93 18.03 -13.54 -9.42
N LEU A 94 18.56 -12.52 -10.12
CA LEU A 94 18.36 -12.40 -11.57
C LEU A 94 18.92 -13.61 -12.34
N SER A 95 20.01 -14.22 -11.87
CA SER A 95 20.58 -15.43 -12.47
C SER A 95 19.65 -16.63 -12.35
N GLN A 96 18.95 -16.78 -11.22
CA GLN A 96 17.93 -17.81 -11.04
C GLN A 96 16.73 -17.58 -11.98
N LEU A 97 16.27 -16.34 -12.12
CA LEU A 97 15.20 -15.99 -13.06
C LEU A 97 15.58 -16.27 -14.51
N ARG A 98 16.79 -15.88 -14.95
CA ARG A 98 17.29 -16.15 -16.31
C ARG A 98 17.41 -17.64 -16.63
N ARG A 99 17.64 -18.48 -15.62
CA ARG A 99 17.71 -19.94 -15.78
C ARG A 99 16.31 -20.59 -15.81
N ALA A 100 15.34 -19.98 -15.13
CA ALA A 100 14.00 -20.53 -14.95
C ALA A 100 12.98 -20.03 -15.98
N LEU A 101 13.14 -18.81 -16.49
CA LEU A 101 12.20 -18.15 -17.40
C LEU A 101 12.73 -18.11 -18.83
N THR A 102 11.82 -18.16 -19.80
CA THR A 102 12.15 -17.89 -21.21
C THR A 102 12.46 -16.40 -21.42
N PRO A 103 13.13 -16.01 -22.54
CA PRO A 103 13.38 -14.60 -22.84
C PRO A 103 12.10 -13.76 -22.86
N GLN A 104 10.99 -14.31 -23.37
CA GLN A 104 9.69 -13.64 -23.41
C GLN A 104 9.12 -13.45 -22.00
N GLN A 105 9.10 -14.50 -21.17
CA GLN A 105 8.63 -14.41 -19.78
C GLN A 105 9.49 -13.45 -18.95
N LEU A 106 10.79 -13.33 -19.25
CA LEU A 106 11.69 -12.38 -18.60
C LEU A 106 11.39 -10.93 -19.00
N GLN A 107 10.95 -10.71 -20.25
CA GLN A 107 10.46 -9.41 -20.71
C GLN A 107 9.13 -9.04 -20.05
N GLU A 108 8.20 -9.99 -19.93
CA GLU A 108 6.94 -9.80 -19.20
C GLU A 108 7.17 -9.50 -17.71
N PHE A 109 8.13 -10.18 -17.09
CA PHE A 109 8.59 -9.85 -15.74
C PHE A 109 9.16 -8.42 -15.66
N ALA A 110 9.98 -8.00 -16.64
CA ALA A 110 10.49 -6.63 -16.66
C ALA A 110 9.38 -5.60 -16.83
N ALA A 111 8.34 -5.91 -17.61
CA ALA A 111 7.16 -5.08 -17.77
C ALA A 111 6.33 -5.01 -16.48
N SER A 112 6.13 -6.12 -15.77
CA SER A 112 5.37 -6.12 -14.49
C SER A 112 6.07 -5.36 -13.36
N LEU A 113 7.39 -5.20 -13.43
CA LEU A 113 8.11 -4.29 -12.52
C LEU A 113 7.78 -2.82 -12.76
N ALA A 114 7.37 -2.45 -13.98
CA ALA A 114 6.98 -1.08 -14.33
C ALA A 114 5.46 -0.87 -14.23
N ASP A 115 4.68 -1.93 -14.40
CA ASP A 115 3.22 -1.88 -14.34
C ASP A 115 2.74 -1.60 -12.90
N VAL A 116 1.67 -0.83 -12.79
CA VAL A 116 1.05 -0.49 -11.51
C VAL A 116 -0.08 -1.48 -11.27
N HIS A 117 0.15 -2.41 -10.34
CA HIS A 117 -0.86 -3.42 -10.01
C HIS A 117 -1.84 -2.96 -8.93
N GLU A 118 -1.42 -2.04 -8.05
CA GLU A 118 -2.21 -1.58 -6.92
C GLU A 118 -2.32 -0.05 -6.90
N PRO A 119 -3.47 0.55 -6.51
CA PRO A 119 -3.62 2.00 -6.39
C PRO A 119 -2.60 2.62 -5.41
N SER A 120 -2.22 1.89 -4.37
CA SER A 120 -1.17 2.30 -3.42
C SER A 120 0.22 2.33 -4.04
N GLU A 121 0.44 1.62 -5.15
CA GLU A 121 1.71 1.68 -5.89
C GLU A 121 1.90 3.02 -6.60
N ILE A 122 0.82 3.60 -7.16
CA ILE A 122 0.84 4.94 -7.77
C ILE A 122 1.32 5.97 -6.75
N MET A 123 0.85 5.83 -5.51
CA MET A 123 1.19 6.71 -4.39
C MET A 123 2.61 6.53 -3.86
N TYR A 124 3.50 5.73 -4.45
CA TYR A 124 4.90 5.68 -4.02
C TYR A 124 5.89 5.41 -5.16
N GLY A 125 5.42 4.92 -6.31
CA GLY A 125 6.23 4.64 -7.50
C GLY A 125 6.83 5.91 -8.13
N GLY A 126 6.07 7.02 -8.14
CA GLY A 126 6.56 8.35 -8.54
C GLY A 126 7.37 9.08 -7.46
N GLY A 127 7.37 8.55 -6.24
CA GLY A 127 7.88 9.24 -5.05
C GLY A 127 6.93 10.32 -4.54
N MET A 128 7.14 10.75 -3.29
CA MET A 128 6.32 11.79 -2.65
C MET A 128 6.28 13.06 -3.50
N PRO A 129 5.07 13.61 -3.79
CA PRO A 129 4.89 14.87 -4.49
C PRO A 129 5.82 15.92 -3.91
N GLU A 130 6.53 16.61 -4.80
CA GLU A 130 7.47 17.65 -4.40
C GLU A 130 6.87 18.66 -3.41
N PRO A 131 5.61 19.15 -3.58
CA PRO A 131 5.01 20.08 -2.65
C PRO A 131 4.92 19.55 -1.20
N LEU A 132 4.75 18.24 -1.01
CA LEU A 132 4.64 17.64 0.33
C LEU A 132 5.97 17.53 1.07
N ARG A 133 7.12 17.77 0.41
CA ARG A 133 8.45 17.68 1.05
C ARG A 133 8.62 18.69 2.16
N ASP A 134 8.26 19.94 1.90
CA ASP A 134 8.42 21.04 2.85
C ASP A 134 7.46 20.88 4.03
N TYR A 135 6.22 20.47 3.73
CA TYR A 135 5.26 20.11 4.76
C TYR A 135 5.76 18.97 5.67
N ASN A 136 6.25 17.87 5.09
CA ASN A 136 6.76 16.73 5.85
C ASN A 136 7.99 17.12 6.71
N ALA A 137 8.82 18.05 6.25
CA ALA A 137 9.93 18.58 7.03
C ALA A 137 9.44 19.41 8.25
N ALA A 138 8.48 20.31 8.04
CA ALA A 138 7.88 21.10 9.11
C ALA A 138 7.19 20.22 10.17
N LEU A 139 6.41 19.24 9.71
CA LEU A 139 5.68 18.31 10.58
C LEU A 139 6.61 17.44 11.43
N ARG A 140 7.74 16.99 10.88
CA ARG A 140 8.75 16.25 11.66
C ARG A 140 9.35 17.08 12.78
N ALA A 141 9.55 18.37 12.55
CA ALA A 141 10.05 19.28 13.59
C ALA A 141 9.02 19.43 14.73
N ALA A 142 7.73 19.55 14.38
CA ALA A 142 6.63 19.60 15.34
C ALA A 142 6.50 18.28 16.14
N ASP A 143 6.48 17.13 15.46
CA ASP A 143 6.43 15.80 16.07
C ASP A 143 7.60 15.59 17.05
N PHE A 144 8.80 16.04 16.67
CA PHE A 144 9.98 15.96 17.53
C PHE A 144 9.85 16.83 18.78
N ALA A 145 9.40 18.09 18.64
CA ALA A 145 9.17 18.97 19.78
C ALA A 145 8.11 18.40 20.73
N TRP A 146 6.99 17.91 20.20
CA TRP A 146 5.93 17.28 20.99
C TRP A 146 6.40 16.00 21.68
N SER A 147 7.22 15.19 21.01
CA SER A 147 7.78 13.99 21.63
C SER A 147 8.68 14.30 22.82
N ARG A 148 9.41 15.41 22.78
CA ARG A 148 10.23 15.89 23.90
C ARG A 148 9.39 16.43 25.05
N PHE A 149 8.28 17.08 24.75
CA PHE A 149 7.31 17.51 25.75
C PHE A 149 6.73 16.29 26.49
N GLU A 150 6.24 15.28 25.77
CA GLU A 150 5.68 14.07 26.39
C GLU A 150 6.73 13.23 27.16
N ALA A 151 7.99 13.27 26.75
CA ALA A 151 9.07 12.57 27.45
C ALA A 151 9.51 13.26 28.76
N GLN A 152 8.96 14.44 29.10
CA GLN A 152 9.28 15.09 30.37
C GLN A 152 8.76 14.28 31.56
N PRO A 153 9.57 14.09 32.62
CA PRO A 153 9.14 13.38 33.81
C PRO A 153 8.01 14.14 34.51
N THR A 154 6.89 13.46 34.75
CA THR A 154 5.73 13.97 35.50
C THR A 154 5.98 14.04 37.00
N THR A 155 7.04 13.39 37.51
CA THR A 155 7.43 13.46 38.91
C THR A 155 8.31 14.68 39.17
N PRO A 156 7.94 15.57 40.10
CA PRO A 156 8.73 16.74 40.40
C PRO A 156 10.02 16.31 41.11
N ARG A 157 11.15 16.34 40.40
CA ARG A 157 12.45 16.49 41.06
C ARG A 157 12.56 17.91 41.61
N HIS A 158 13.41 18.09 42.63
CA HIS A 158 13.68 19.39 43.28
C HIS A 158 13.64 20.53 42.24
N ASN A 159 12.72 21.49 42.45
CA ASN A 159 12.34 22.61 41.55
C ASN A 159 11.15 22.37 40.59
N ALA A 160 10.01 21.93 41.14
CA ALA A 160 8.74 21.74 40.42
C ALA A 160 8.27 22.96 39.57
N LEU A 161 8.55 24.19 40.01
CA LEU A 161 8.17 25.42 39.29
C LEU A 161 8.98 25.64 38.00
N SER A 162 10.27 25.27 37.99
CA SER A 162 11.13 25.37 36.81
C SER A 162 10.74 24.34 35.75
N VAL A 163 10.44 23.12 36.19
CA VAL A 163 9.98 22.02 35.33
C VAL A 163 8.65 22.37 34.64
N LYS A 164 7.68 22.94 35.38
CA LYS A 164 6.39 23.37 34.82
C LYS A 164 6.54 24.46 33.75
N LYS A 165 7.39 25.47 33.98
CA LYS A 165 7.65 26.54 33.00
C LYS A 165 8.37 26.00 31.75
N ALA A 166 9.32 25.10 31.93
CA ALA A 166 10.02 24.47 30.82
C ALA A 166 9.11 23.55 30.00
N GLY A 167 8.14 22.88 30.63
CA GLY A 167 7.13 22.07 29.94
C GLY A 167 6.16 22.90 29.12
N ALA A 168 5.54 23.93 29.72
CA ALA A 168 4.67 24.87 28.99
C ALA A 168 5.39 25.51 27.80
N SER A 169 6.65 25.94 27.99
CA SER A 169 7.45 26.50 26.88
C SER A 169 7.75 25.48 25.76
N MET A 170 7.84 24.19 26.06
CA MET A 170 8.03 23.16 25.02
C MET A 170 6.71 22.80 24.33
N GLU A 171 5.60 22.79 25.05
CA GLU A 171 4.24 22.64 24.50
C GLU A 171 3.92 23.79 23.54
N ASP A 172 4.08 25.04 23.99
CA ASP A 172 3.87 26.25 23.17
C ASP A 172 4.73 26.21 21.89
N ARG A 173 5.99 25.76 22.02
CA ARG A 173 6.88 25.59 20.88
C ARG A 173 6.39 24.52 19.91
N ALA A 174 5.87 23.40 20.43
CA ALA A 174 5.35 22.33 19.59
C ALA A 174 4.07 22.77 18.86
N ILE A 175 3.16 23.47 19.55
CA ILE A 175 1.95 24.07 18.97
C ILE A 175 2.33 25.03 17.85
N SER A 176 3.24 25.97 18.09
CA SER A 176 3.70 26.92 17.05
C SER A 176 4.31 26.22 15.82
N LEU A 177 5.02 25.11 16.02
CA LEU A 177 5.54 24.32 14.90
C LEU A 177 4.44 23.57 14.14
N TYR A 178 3.37 23.13 14.81
CA TYR A 178 2.20 22.57 14.15
C TYR A 178 1.42 23.63 13.38
N GLU A 179 1.20 24.81 13.93
CA GLU A 179 0.59 25.93 13.21
C GLU A 179 1.35 26.22 11.90
N HIS A 180 2.68 26.29 11.96
CA HIS A 180 3.49 26.47 10.76
C HIS A 180 3.31 25.32 9.74
N ALA A 181 3.22 24.07 10.21
CA ALA A 181 2.97 22.94 9.34
C ALA A 181 1.56 23.03 8.69
N ILE A 182 0.54 23.48 9.42
CA ILE A 182 -0.82 23.70 8.91
C ILE A 182 -0.82 24.77 7.82
N GLU A 183 -0.13 25.89 8.04
CA GLU A 183 0.01 26.95 7.03
C GLU A 183 0.62 26.40 5.73
N ARG A 184 1.71 25.62 5.84
CA ARG A 184 2.31 24.97 4.67
C ARG A 184 1.34 24.03 3.97
N LEU A 185 0.58 23.24 4.73
CA LEU A 185 -0.40 22.32 4.17
C LEU A 185 -1.52 23.07 3.43
N ALA A 186 -2.02 24.16 4.02
CA ALA A 186 -3.04 25.01 3.44
C ALA A 186 -2.57 25.66 2.13
N ASP A 187 -1.34 26.19 2.10
CA ASP A 187 -0.74 26.77 0.90
C ASP A 187 -0.65 25.74 -0.23
N ILE A 188 -0.20 24.52 0.07
CA ILE A 188 -0.08 23.42 -0.90
C ILE A 188 -1.45 23.04 -1.47
N PHE A 189 -2.44 22.80 -0.61
CA PHE A 189 -3.78 22.38 -1.04
C PHE A 189 -4.52 23.48 -1.80
N THR A 190 -4.34 24.75 -1.42
CA THR A 190 -4.89 25.90 -2.13
C THR A 190 -4.27 26.03 -3.52
N SER A 191 -2.95 25.90 -3.63
CA SER A 191 -2.23 25.95 -4.91
C SER A 191 -2.64 24.79 -5.84
N ALA A 192 -2.84 23.59 -5.26
CA ALA A 192 -3.35 22.43 -6.00
C ALA A 192 -4.79 22.59 -6.47
N GLN A 193 -5.67 23.18 -5.65
CA GLN A 193 -7.07 23.47 -6.01
C GLN A 193 -7.15 24.52 -7.13
N ARG A 194 -6.25 25.51 -7.12
CA ARG A 194 -6.11 26.49 -8.20
C ARG A 194 -5.53 25.92 -9.49
N GLY A 195 -4.92 24.74 -9.43
CA GLY A 195 -4.32 24.05 -10.57
C GLY A 195 -2.86 24.43 -10.85
N ASP A 196 -2.17 25.09 -9.91
CA ASP A 196 -0.78 25.55 -10.08
C ASP A 196 0.21 24.37 -10.30
N TYR A 197 -0.17 23.17 -9.86
CA TYR A 197 0.58 21.92 -10.03
C TYR A 197 0.02 20.99 -11.14
N GLY A 198 -0.95 21.46 -11.91
CA GLY A 198 -1.62 20.67 -12.95
C GLY A 198 -2.96 20.05 -12.52
N ALA A 199 -3.74 19.62 -13.52
CA ALA A 199 -5.07 19.06 -13.29
C ALA A 199 -4.98 17.71 -12.56
N GLY A 200 -5.71 17.57 -11.45
CA GLY A 200 -5.77 16.34 -10.66
C GLY A 200 -4.83 16.28 -9.45
N MET A 201 -3.90 17.23 -9.29
CA MET A 201 -2.97 17.24 -8.16
C MET A 201 -3.68 17.30 -6.80
N TYR A 202 -4.81 18.01 -6.69
CA TYR A 202 -5.59 18.06 -5.45
C TYR A 202 -6.02 16.65 -4.98
N GLY A 203 -6.53 15.84 -5.91
CA GLY A 203 -6.91 14.46 -5.61
C GLY A 203 -5.69 13.60 -5.29
N GLU A 204 -4.58 13.78 -6.02
CA GLU A 204 -3.32 13.08 -5.76
C GLU A 204 -2.80 13.38 -4.35
N LEU A 205 -2.72 14.65 -3.96
CA LEU A 205 -2.30 15.08 -2.62
C LEU A 205 -3.19 14.48 -1.54
N GLN A 206 -4.51 14.52 -1.72
CA GLN A 206 -5.46 13.93 -0.76
C GLN A 206 -5.20 12.44 -0.54
N THR A 207 -4.78 11.75 -1.60
CA THR A 207 -4.50 10.32 -1.61
C THR A 207 -3.17 10.00 -0.90
N TRP A 208 -2.22 10.94 -0.90
CA TRP A 208 -0.93 10.83 -0.21
C TRP A 208 -0.99 11.06 1.31
N MET A 209 -2.13 11.53 1.84
CA MET A 209 -2.30 11.79 3.26
C MET A 209 -2.92 10.57 3.97
N ASP A 210 -2.51 10.34 5.21
CA ASP A 210 -3.00 9.22 6.04
C ASP A 210 -4.46 9.41 6.49
N ARG A 211 -4.96 10.65 6.40
CA ARG A 211 -6.33 11.05 6.72
C ARG A 211 -6.80 12.14 5.76
N THR A 212 -8.09 12.43 5.81
CA THR A 212 -8.69 13.51 5.01
C THR A 212 -8.14 14.86 5.45
N VAL A 213 -7.82 15.73 4.49
CA VAL A 213 -7.35 17.09 4.77
C VAL A 213 -8.54 18.02 4.65
N GLU A 214 -9.04 18.48 5.80
CA GLU A 214 -10.16 19.40 5.88
C GLU A 214 -9.76 20.63 6.68
N PHE A 215 -9.88 21.82 6.10
CA PHE A 215 -9.48 23.07 6.75
C PHE A 215 -10.67 23.81 7.35
N ASP A 216 -11.92 23.40 7.05
CA ASP A 216 -13.09 23.97 7.70
C ASP A 216 -13.20 23.47 9.15
N SER A 217 -12.93 24.38 10.10
CA SER A 217 -13.02 24.14 11.55
C SER A 217 -14.38 23.63 12.03
N LEU A 218 -15.45 23.79 11.24
CA LEU A 218 -16.78 23.28 11.57
C LEU A 218 -16.93 21.77 11.28
N MET A 219 -15.98 21.18 10.56
CA MET A 219 -16.01 19.79 10.20
C MET A 219 -15.35 18.92 11.29
N PRO A 220 -15.90 17.71 11.57
CA PRO A 220 -15.44 16.89 12.69
C PRO A 220 -14.01 16.36 12.56
N ASN A 221 -13.43 16.39 11.35
CA ASN A 221 -12.08 15.90 11.06
C ASN A 221 -11.15 17.04 10.59
N ALA A 222 -11.44 18.28 10.99
CA ALA A 222 -10.64 19.43 10.63
C ALA A 222 -9.19 19.28 11.12
N VAL A 223 -8.26 19.82 10.33
CA VAL A 223 -6.85 19.91 10.70
C VAL A 223 -6.72 20.85 11.90
N ASP A 224 -5.99 20.40 12.92
CA ASP A 224 -5.73 21.13 14.17
C ASP A 224 -4.30 20.87 14.63
N THR A 225 -3.79 21.76 15.49
CA THR A 225 -2.50 21.69 16.18
C THR A 225 -2.32 20.45 17.05
N ASN A 226 -3.40 19.72 17.35
CA ASN A 226 -3.32 18.43 18.00
C ASN A 226 -2.54 17.41 17.12
N PRO A 227 -1.49 16.77 17.65
CA PRO A 227 -0.74 15.74 16.94
C PRO A 227 -1.63 14.66 16.32
N TYR A 228 -2.73 14.28 16.97
CA TYR A 228 -3.67 13.26 16.51
C TYR A 228 -4.68 13.75 15.48
N ALA A 229 -4.81 15.05 15.25
CA ALA A 229 -5.63 15.63 14.19
C ALA A 229 -4.80 15.89 12.92
N MET A 230 -3.49 16.14 13.06
CA MET A 230 -2.60 16.48 11.94
C MET A 230 -2.47 15.39 10.85
N PRO A 231 -2.83 15.68 9.59
CA PRO A 231 -2.64 14.78 8.46
C PRO A 231 -1.16 14.50 8.20
N ARG A 232 -0.75 13.24 8.15
CA ARG A 232 0.64 12.87 7.84
C ARG A 232 0.72 12.30 6.44
N VAL A 233 1.86 12.49 5.81
CA VAL A 233 2.15 11.79 4.56
C VAL A 233 2.19 10.29 4.86
N ARG A 234 1.48 9.50 4.05
CA ARG A 234 1.45 8.05 4.22
C ARG A 234 2.85 7.45 4.22
N GLY A 235 3.04 6.41 5.03
CA GLY A 235 4.34 5.76 5.27
C GLY A 235 5.24 6.54 6.24
N SER A 236 4.71 7.52 6.96
CA SER A 236 5.41 8.23 8.03
C SER A 236 5.79 7.27 9.17
N LYS A 237 6.94 7.53 9.81
CA LYS A 237 7.37 6.80 11.02
C LYS A 237 6.86 7.43 12.32
N SER A 238 6.11 8.52 12.22
CA SER A 238 5.58 9.20 13.40
C SER A 238 4.57 8.31 14.10
N ARG A 239 4.62 8.26 15.43
CA ARG A 239 3.66 7.49 16.25
C ARG A 239 2.22 8.01 16.19
N TYR A 240 2.02 9.22 15.66
CA TYR A 240 0.70 9.83 15.53
C TYR A 240 0.13 9.69 14.10
N ALA A 241 0.87 9.03 13.20
CA ALA A 241 0.29 8.68 11.90
C ALA A 241 -0.73 7.56 12.11
N GLN A 242 -1.92 7.70 11.50
CA GLN A 242 -2.95 6.66 11.51
C GLN A 242 -2.47 5.40 10.78
N ASP A 243 -1.44 5.58 9.96
CA ASP A 243 -0.80 4.61 9.12
C ASP A 243 0.66 4.33 9.61
N SER A 244 0.94 4.64 10.88
CA SER A 244 2.21 4.31 11.49
C SER A 244 2.36 2.79 11.63
N GLY A 245 3.38 2.22 10.97
CA GLY A 245 3.60 0.78 10.94
C GLY A 245 3.17 0.11 9.64
N LEU A 246 2.61 0.86 8.69
CA LEU A 246 2.34 0.31 7.37
C LEU A 246 3.64 -0.02 6.64
N PRO A 247 3.68 -1.18 5.97
CA PRO A 247 4.87 -1.58 5.28
C PRO A 247 5.08 -0.74 4.02
N LYS A 248 6.35 -0.47 3.73
CA LYS A 248 6.78 0.54 2.76
C LYS A 248 6.82 -0.04 1.36
N LEU A 249 6.44 0.77 0.36
CA LEU A 249 6.75 0.43 -1.03
C LEU A 249 8.27 0.28 -1.18
N SER A 250 8.71 -0.96 -1.35
CA SER A 250 10.09 -1.33 -1.53
C SER A 250 10.24 -1.91 -2.92
N LYS A 251 11.03 -1.25 -3.76
CA LYS A 251 11.42 -1.79 -5.08
C LYS A 251 11.95 -3.22 -4.97
N ARG A 252 12.59 -3.56 -3.85
CA ARG A 252 13.05 -4.93 -3.57
C ARG A 252 11.89 -5.89 -3.33
N ILE A 253 10.90 -5.52 -2.51
CA ILE A 253 9.78 -6.40 -2.17
C ILE A 253 8.83 -6.55 -3.38
N LYS A 254 8.54 -5.46 -4.12
CA LYS A 254 7.85 -5.55 -5.42
C LYS A 254 8.54 -6.56 -6.34
N ARG A 255 9.86 -6.45 -6.47
CA ARG A 255 10.63 -7.36 -7.31
C ARG A 255 10.52 -8.81 -6.88
N GLU A 256 10.55 -9.08 -5.57
CA GLU A 256 10.36 -10.43 -5.03
C GLU A 256 8.94 -10.96 -5.30
N TYR A 257 7.92 -10.12 -5.14
CA TYR A 257 6.53 -10.43 -5.48
C TYR A 257 6.35 -10.76 -6.97
N CYS A 258 6.75 -9.84 -7.86
CA CYS A 258 6.65 -10.03 -9.31
C CYS A 258 7.44 -11.27 -9.76
N ALA A 259 8.62 -11.52 -9.19
CA ALA A 259 9.44 -12.68 -9.51
C ALA A 259 8.73 -13.98 -9.14
N LEU A 260 8.09 -14.05 -7.96
CA LEU A 260 7.38 -15.23 -7.50
C LEU A 260 6.16 -15.52 -8.37
N ILE A 261 5.41 -14.48 -8.78
CA ILE A 261 4.29 -14.63 -9.71
C ILE A 261 4.75 -15.12 -11.08
N SER A 262 5.77 -14.49 -11.67
CA SER A 262 6.27 -14.90 -12.99
C SER A 262 6.75 -16.36 -12.99
N LEU A 263 7.39 -16.82 -11.91
CA LEU A 263 7.80 -18.22 -11.77
C LEU A 263 6.59 -19.17 -11.69
N LEU A 264 5.51 -18.79 -11.02
CA LEU A 264 4.31 -19.61 -10.92
C LEU A 264 3.55 -19.66 -12.24
N VAL A 265 3.39 -18.52 -12.92
CA VAL A 265 2.77 -18.46 -14.24
C VAL A 265 3.54 -19.36 -15.21
N ALA A 266 4.87 -19.22 -15.27
CA ALA A 266 5.72 -20.05 -16.11
C ALA A 266 5.63 -21.54 -15.73
N GLY A 267 5.59 -21.87 -14.43
CA GLY A 267 5.41 -23.24 -13.95
C GLY A 267 4.07 -23.83 -14.36
N CYS A 268 2.99 -23.03 -14.29
CA CYS A 268 1.66 -23.44 -14.70
C CYS A 268 1.57 -23.65 -16.21
N GLU A 269 2.12 -22.73 -17.01
CA GLU A 269 2.18 -22.83 -18.47
C GLU A 269 2.93 -24.09 -18.92
N LEU A 270 4.00 -24.46 -18.23
CA LEU A 270 4.77 -25.67 -18.52
C LEU A 270 4.04 -26.94 -18.08
N ALA A 271 3.51 -26.98 -16.86
CA ALA A 271 2.98 -28.20 -16.27
C ALA A 271 1.57 -28.54 -16.76
N PHE A 272 0.76 -27.55 -17.12
CA PHE A 272 -0.65 -27.74 -17.45
C PHE A 272 -0.96 -27.41 -18.91
N VAL A 273 -2.01 -28.04 -19.42
CA VAL A 273 -2.66 -27.61 -20.67
C VAL A 273 -3.65 -26.53 -20.30
N LEU A 274 -3.22 -25.27 -20.42
CA LEU A 274 -4.07 -24.12 -20.19
C LEU A 274 -5.10 -24.01 -21.33
N PRO A 275 -6.36 -23.63 -21.04
CA PRO A 275 -7.31 -23.31 -22.09
C PRO A 275 -6.73 -22.13 -22.88
N VAL A 276 -6.37 -22.37 -24.14
CA VAL A 276 -5.92 -21.31 -25.04
C VAL A 276 -7.06 -20.29 -25.10
N GLN A 277 -6.85 -19.10 -24.56
CA GLN A 277 -7.65 -17.94 -24.96
C GLN A 277 -7.34 -17.75 -26.44
N LYS A 278 -8.13 -18.39 -27.32
CA LYS A 278 -8.18 -17.96 -28.72
C LYS A 278 -8.42 -16.46 -28.65
N PRO A 279 -7.63 -15.61 -29.33
CA PRO A 279 -7.95 -14.20 -29.42
C PRO A 279 -9.41 -14.15 -29.85
N GLN A 280 -10.29 -13.64 -28.98
CA GLN A 280 -11.69 -13.47 -29.33
C GLN A 280 -11.65 -12.60 -30.58
N ALA A 281 -11.97 -13.20 -31.73
CA ALA A 281 -12.24 -12.44 -32.92
C ALA A 281 -13.34 -11.47 -32.49
N MET A 282 -13.02 -10.17 -32.47
CA MET A 282 -13.97 -9.14 -32.04
C MET A 282 -15.30 -9.43 -32.70
N THR A 283 -16.36 -9.51 -31.91
CA THR A 283 -17.68 -9.73 -32.45
C THR A 283 -18.01 -8.58 -33.41
N HIS A 284 -18.83 -8.86 -34.43
CA HIS A 284 -19.24 -7.84 -35.41
C HIS A 284 -19.83 -6.58 -34.73
N GLN A 285 -20.50 -6.75 -33.58
CA GLN A 285 -21.01 -5.66 -32.76
C GLN A 285 -19.90 -4.81 -32.12
N GLU A 286 -18.85 -5.41 -31.58
CA GLU A 286 -17.72 -4.67 -30.99
C GLU A 286 -16.92 -3.90 -32.05
N GLN A 287 -16.77 -4.48 -33.25
CA GLN A 287 -16.18 -3.75 -34.39
C GLN A 287 -17.06 -2.57 -34.82
N GLN A 288 -18.38 -2.74 -34.84
CA GLN A 288 -19.32 -1.66 -35.16
C GLN A 288 -19.21 -0.53 -34.12
N GLN A 289 -19.22 -0.87 -32.83
CA GLN A 289 -19.10 0.11 -31.74
C GLN A 289 -17.79 0.88 -31.77
N GLN A 290 -16.67 0.24 -32.10
CA GLN A 290 -15.38 0.92 -32.25
C GLN A 290 -15.35 1.85 -33.47
N ARG A 291 -15.95 1.45 -34.60
CA ARG A 291 -16.08 2.30 -35.79
C ARG A 291 -16.97 3.52 -35.52
N ASP A 292 -18.03 3.36 -34.75
CA ASP A 292 -18.92 4.45 -34.35
C ASP A 292 -18.24 5.39 -33.35
N LYS A 293 -17.46 4.87 -32.40
CA LYS A 293 -16.58 5.67 -31.53
C LYS A 293 -15.56 6.48 -32.32
N LEU A 294 -14.90 5.86 -33.30
CA LEU A 294 -13.93 6.54 -34.16
C LEU A 294 -14.60 7.65 -34.99
N ARG A 295 -15.78 7.40 -35.55
CA ARG A 295 -16.57 8.42 -36.29
C ARG A 295 -16.99 9.58 -35.40
N MET A 296 -17.37 9.31 -34.15
CA MET A 296 -17.69 10.35 -33.17
C MET A 296 -16.47 11.20 -32.83
N LEU A 297 -15.31 10.59 -32.63
CA LEU A 297 -14.06 11.32 -32.35
C LEU A 297 -13.62 12.18 -33.55
N LEU A 298 -13.74 11.66 -34.78
CA LEU A 298 -13.43 12.41 -35.99
C LEU A 298 -14.41 13.56 -36.25
N ARG A 299 -15.66 13.46 -35.79
CA ARG A 299 -16.63 14.57 -35.82
C ARG A 299 -16.33 15.66 -34.80
N LYS A 300 -15.71 15.33 -33.66
CA LYS A 300 -15.27 16.30 -32.65
C LYS A 300 -13.99 17.05 -33.02
N LEU A 301 -13.30 16.61 -34.09
CA LEU A 301 -12.08 17.22 -34.62
C LEU A 301 -12.35 18.18 -35.80
N LYS A 302 -13.62 18.38 -36.19
CA LYS A 302 -14.08 19.43 -37.10
C LYS A 302 -14.77 20.52 -36.30
#